data_AF-A0A2D5H9W0-F1
#
_entry.id   AF-A0A2D5H9W0-F1
#
_cell.length_a   1.000
_cell.length_b   1.000
_cell.length_c   1.000
_cell.angle_alpha   90.00
_cell.angle_beta   90.00
_cell.angle_gamma   90.00
#
_symmetry.space_group_name_H-M   'P 1'
#
loop_
_entity.id
_entity.type
_entity.pdbx_description
1 polymer ?
#
loop_
_entity_poly.entity_id
_entity_poly.type
_entity_poly.pdbx_seq_one_letter_code
_entity_poly.pdbx_strand_id
1 'polypeptide(L)'
;MGSFSIWHWLIVLVIVLVLFGRGRVSEIMGDFGKGIKSFKDGMNEDEKKASDKDATPPAQITSQQQGDPSPTPSETKNGQA
;
A
#
# COMPACT_ATOMS: atom_id res chain seq x y z
N MET A 1 -25.52 27.20 26.85
CA MET A 1 -26.32 26.20 26.11
C MET A 1 -25.34 25.19 25.50
N GLY A 2 -24.84 24.27 26.35
CA GLY A 2 -23.81 23.28 25.98
C GLY A 2 -24.44 22.10 25.27
N SER A 3 -24.95 22.36 24.07
CA SER A 3 -25.57 21.38 23.19
C SER A 3 -24.62 20.21 22.96
N PHE A 4 -24.96 19.10 23.62
CA PHE A 4 -24.42 17.75 23.40
C PHE A 4 -22.96 17.56 23.83
N SER A 5 -22.80 17.41 25.15
CA SER A 5 -21.58 16.92 25.82
C SER A 5 -20.97 15.73 25.07
N ILE A 6 -19.62 15.66 25.03
CA ILE A 6 -18.84 14.57 24.39
C ILE A 6 -19.35 13.17 24.77
N TRP A 7 -19.89 13.03 25.99
CA TRP A 7 -20.55 11.82 26.46
C TRP A 7 -21.72 11.35 25.57
N HIS A 8 -22.51 12.26 25.04
CA HIS A 8 -23.65 11.93 24.17
C HIS A 8 -23.18 11.32 22.84
N TRP A 9 -22.12 11.90 22.25
CA TRP A 9 -21.52 11.38 21.03
C TRP A 9 -20.92 9.99 21.19
N LEU A 10 -20.34 9.67 22.36
CA LEU A 10 -19.87 8.32 22.65
C LEU A 10 -21.02 7.30 22.66
N ILE A 11 -22.13 7.62 23.33
CA ILE A 11 -23.32 6.74 23.37
C ILE A 11 -23.87 6.52 21.95
N VAL A 12 -24.00 7.58 21.15
CA VAL A 12 -24.50 7.48 19.78
C VAL A 12 -23.59 6.61 18.92
N LEU A 13 -22.27 6.77 19.04
CA LEU A 13 -21.30 5.97 18.28
C LEU A 13 -21.40 4.48 18.62
N VAL A 14 -21.62 4.13 19.88
CA VAL A 14 -21.85 2.74 20.31
C VAL A 14 -23.12 2.19 19.69
N ILE A 15 -24.23 2.94 19.72
CA ILE A 15 -25.51 2.49 19.12
C ILE A 15 -25.35 2.27 17.61
N VAL A 16 -24.69 3.18 16.90
CA VAL A 16 -24.43 3.04 15.46
C VAL A 16 -23.58 1.79 15.20
N LEU A 17 -22.52 1.55 15.98
CA LEU A 17 -21.72 0.33 15.83
C LEU A 17 -22.51 -0.96 16.09
N VAL A 18 -23.49 -0.94 16.99
CA VAL A 18 -24.35 -2.10 17.27
C VAL A 18 -25.35 -2.33 16.14
N LEU A 19 -25.96 -1.28 15.60
CA LEU A 19 -26.93 -1.38 14.51
C LEU A 19 -26.28 -1.81 13.17
N PHE A 20 -25.13 -1.22 12.85
CA PHE A 20 -24.40 -1.53 11.61
C PHE A 20 -23.46 -2.74 11.75
N GLY A 21 -23.11 -3.10 12.99
CA GLY A 21 -22.16 -4.17 13.30
C GLY A 21 -20.70 -3.79 12.99
N ARG A 22 -19.76 -4.45 13.68
CA ARG A 22 -18.31 -4.24 13.47
C ARG A 22 -17.83 -4.55 12.05
N GLY A 23 -18.43 -5.54 11.39
CA GLY A 23 -18.01 -5.96 10.06
C GLY A 23 -18.21 -4.88 9.01
N ARG A 24 -19.37 -4.21 9.02
CA ARG A 24 -19.71 -3.24 7.98
C ARG A 24 -19.03 -1.89 8.17
N VAL A 25 -18.85 -1.47 9.43
CA VAL A 25 -18.09 -0.26 9.76
C VAL A 25 -16.61 -0.41 9.41
N SER A 26 -15.97 -1.56 9.70
CA SER A 26 -14.56 -1.77 9.37
C SER A 26 -14.27 -1.84 7.88
N GLU A 27 -15.17 -2.41 7.07
CA GLU A 27 -15.00 -2.49 5.62
C GLU A 27 -15.07 -1.09 4.98
N ILE A 28 -16.09 -0.30 5.35
CA ILE A 28 -16.27 1.07 4.87
C ILE A 28 -15.13 1.96 5.38
N MET A 29 -14.79 1.89 6.67
CA MET A 29 -13.70 2.68 7.25
C MET A 29 -12.33 2.29 6.66
N GLY A 30 -12.15 1.04 6.23
CA GLY A 30 -10.96 0.58 5.54
C GLY A 30 -10.77 1.26 4.18
N ASP A 31 -11.82 1.31 3.35
CA ASP A 31 -11.76 1.95 2.04
C ASP A 31 -11.69 3.48 2.14
N PHE A 32 -12.43 4.10 3.06
CA PHE A 32 -12.31 5.52 3.37
C PHE A 32 -10.92 5.87 3.93
N GLY A 33 -10.37 5.03 4.81
CA GLY A 33 -9.05 5.22 5.40
C GLY A 33 -7.93 5.19 4.37
N LYS A 34 -8.01 4.29 3.38
CA LYS A 34 -7.06 4.25 2.25
C LYS A 34 -7.12 5.54 1.41
N GLY A 35 -8.31 6.02 1.08
CA GLY A 35 -8.48 7.27 0.33
C GLY A 35 -7.93 8.50 1.07
N ILE A 36 -8.23 8.62 2.36
CA ILE A 36 -7.70 9.71 3.20
C ILE A 36 -6.16 9.58 3.36
N LYS A 37 -5.63 8.36 3.46
CA LYS A 37 -4.18 8.13 3.53
C LYS A 37 -3.47 8.56 2.26
N SER A 38 -3.96 8.17 1.08
CA SER A 38 -3.39 8.62 -0.20
C SER A 38 -3.47 10.13 -0.39
N PHE A 39 -4.54 10.77 0.10
CA PHE A 39 -4.65 12.23 0.10
C PHE A 39 -3.64 12.89 1.04
N LYS A 40 -3.45 12.34 2.24
CA LYS A 40 -2.45 12.79 3.20
C LYS A 40 -1.03 12.61 2.67
N ASP A 41 -0.71 11.44 2.11
CA ASP A 41 0.59 11.12 1.53
C ASP A 41 0.88 12.04 0.33
N GLY A 42 -0.08 12.25 -0.57
CA GLY A 42 0.07 13.20 -1.69
C GLY A 42 0.36 14.63 -1.22
N MET A 43 -0.40 15.12 -0.22
CA MET A 43 -0.16 16.45 0.35
C MET A 43 1.20 16.55 1.08
N ASN A 44 1.66 15.48 1.75
CA ASN A 44 2.98 15.45 2.38
C ASN A 44 4.11 15.28 1.38
N GLU A 45 3.87 14.63 0.24
CA GLU A 45 4.84 14.48 -0.82
C GLU A 45 5.07 15.80 -1.54
N ASP A 46 4.05 16.64 -1.71
CA ASP A 46 4.22 18.03 -2.16
C ASP A 46 5.09 18.86 -1.21
N GLU A 47 4.96 18.67 0.11
CA GLU A 47 5.83 19.32 1.10
C GLU A 47 7.25 18.70 1.16
N LYS A 48 7.38 17.38 1.05
CA LYS A 48 8.67 16.67 1.10
C LYS A 48 9.48 16.84 -0.19
N LYS A 49 8.84 16.96 -1.36
CA LYS A 49 9.50 17.21 -2.66
C LYS A 49 10.04 18.64 -2.79
N ALA A 50 9.71 19.52 -1.86
CA ALA A 50 10.40 20.80 -1.64
C ALA A 50 11.69 20.65 -0.82
N SER A 51 11.86 19.56 -0.03
CA SER A 51 13.03 19.31 0.81
C SER A 51 13.97 18.18 0.32
N ASP A 52 13.57 17.36 -0.66
CA ASP A 52 14.32 16.20 -1.16
C ASP A 52 14.89 16.36 -2.58
N LYS A 53 15.26 17.59 -3.00
CA LYS A 53 15.98 17.81 -4.29
C LYS A 53 17.50 17.69 -4.18
N ASP A 54 18.02 17.22 -3.06
CA ASP A 54 19.47 17.00 -2.82
C ASP A 54 19.83 15.53 -2.54
N ALA A 55 19.11 14.57 -3.14
CA ALA A 55 19.51 13.16 -3.11
C ALA A 55 19.49 12.54 -4.52
N THR A 56 20.68 12.45 -5.08
CA THR A 56 21.13 11.84 -6.33
C THR A 56 20.42 10.51 -6.67
N PRO A 57 20.08 10.24 -7.95
CA PRO A 57 19.50 8.95 -8.34
C PRO A 57 20.57 7.85 -8.42
N PRO A 58 20.41 6.70 -7.74
CA PRO A 58 21.19 5.52 -8.08
C PRO A 58 20.57 4.90 -9.35
N ALA A 59 21.34 4.96 -10.44
CA ALA A 59 21.11 4.17 -11.64
C ALA A 59 20.97 2.69 -11.28
N GLN A 60 19.85 2.06 -11.64
CA GLN A 60 19.74 0.61 -11.73
C GLN A 60 19.06 0.22 -13.04
N ILE A 61 19.89 0.15 -14.08
CA ILE A 61 19.72 -0.79 -15.19
C ILE A 61 20.74 -1.93 -14.93
N THR A 62 20.28 -3.02 -14.32
CA THR A 62 21.05 -4.28 -14.27
C THR A 62 20.09 -5.46 -14.14
N SER A 63 19.99 -6.16 -15.27
CA SER A 63 19.83 -7.60 -15.46
C SER A 63 19.10 -8.42 -14.37
N GLN A 64 17.85 -8.76 -14.64
CA GLN A 64 17.22 -9.98 -14.13
C GLN A 64 16.62 -10.76 -15.31
N GLN A 65 17.50 -11.39 -16.08
CA GLN A 65 17.19 -12.52 -16.95
C GLN A 65 17.59 -13.78 -16.17
N GLN A 66 16.68 -14.38 -15.42
CA GLN A 66 16.83 -15.77 -14.98
C GLN A 66 15.46 -16.31 -14.51
N GLY A 67 14.82 -17.13 -15.35
CA GLY A 67 13.60 -17.82 -14.95
C GLY A 67 12.88 -18.51 -16.11
N ASP A 68 13.49 -19.51 -16.73
CA ASP A 68 12.72 -20.59 -17.37
C ASP A 68 13.53 -21.90 -17.37
N PRO A 69 12.99 -23.02 -16.82
CA PRO A 69 13.67 -24.30 -16.75
C PRO A 69 13.53 -25.10 -18.06
N SER A 70 14.66 -25.52 -18.64
CA SER A 70 14.88 -26.67 -19.55
C SER A 70 13.87 -26.95 -20.69
N PRO A 71 14.37 -27.14 -21.92
CA PRO A 71 14.76 -28.49 -22.30
C PRO A 71 16.10 -28.57 -23.05
N THR A 72 16.81 -29.66 -22.77
CA THR A 72 18.04 -30.17 -23.38
C THR A 72 18.00 -30.15 -24.92
N PRO A 73 19.08 -29.67 -25.57
CA PRO A 73 19.58 -30.31 -26.79
C PRO A 73 20.94 -30.93 -26.51
N SER A 74 20.95 -32.26 -26.55
CA SER A 74 22.13 -33.10 -26.55
C SER A 74 22.89 -32.88 -27.85
N GLU A 75 24.02 -32.17 -27.84
CA GLU A 75 25.01 -32.28 -28.92
C GLU A 75 26.41 -31.87 -28.46
N THR A 76 27.19 -32.84 -27.96
CA THR A 76 28.66 -32.74 -27.89
C THR A 76 29.26 -34.01 -28.49
N LYS A 77 29.54 -33.88 -29.78
CA LYS A 77 30.67 -34.45 -30.53
C LYS A 77 31.78 -35.06 -29.65
N ASN A 78 32.03 -36.36 -29.78
CA ASN A 78 33.37 -36.90 -29.54
C ASN A 78 33.63 -38.13 -30.43
N GLY A 79 34.17 -37.87 -31.63
CA GLY A 79 34.87 -38.87 -32.41
C GLY A 79 36.27 -39.01 -31.85
N GLN A 80 36.50 -40.08 -31.09
CA GLN A 80 37.81 -40.57 -30.70
C GLN A 80 37.70 -42.09 -30.52
N ALA A 81 38.58 -42.81 -31.21
CA ALA A 81 38.70 -44.27 -31.41
C ALA A 81 37.97 -44.83 -32.65
#